data_AF-A0A257VRF4-F1
#
_entry.id   AF-A0A257VRF4-F1
#
_cell.length_a   1.000
_cell.length_b   1.000
_cell.length_c   1.000
_cell.angle_alpha   90.00
_cell.angle_beta   90.00
_cell.angle_gamma   90.00
#
_symmetry.space_group_name_H-M   'P 1'
#
loop_
_entity.id
_entity.type
_entity.pdbx_description
1 polymer ?
#
loop_
_entity_poly.entity_id
_entity_poly.type
_entity_poly.pdbx_seq_one_letter_code
_entity_poly.pdbx_strand_id
1 'polypeptide(L)'
;RSVARYHAVVSPLPSTNLIGIMQDFEKLGVFYLGREFDIEARQPKEELLLYDAKDLCTHAVCVGMTGSGKTGLCLNLLEEAAIDGIPALCIDPKGDLGNLMLTFPRLDAASFRPWVDPAEATRRGMSVDDFAAQTAKNWKNGLAEWGQTPERIQRFRDAADVAIYTPGSLSGIPLTVLRSFSAPHESLRSDTIALRERIAATASGLLALMGINADPLMSREHILVSNLLDASWSAGKDLDLGTLIRGVQSPPFDRLGVLDLESFFPAKERFQFAMQLNNLLASPGFAVWREGEPLDIQKLLYTAAGKPRIAILSIAHLSDAELFEVLHEADQIRRRERPHHCVVASD
;
A
#
# COMPACT_ATOMS: atom_id res chain seq x y z
N ARG A 1 2.91 -13.17 49.89
CA ARG A 1 4.31 -12.79 49.56
C ARG A 1 4.36 -12.61 48.05
N SER A 2 4.50 -11.45 47.41
CA SER A 2 4.60 -10.05 47.81
C SER A 2 3.80 -9.22 46.78
N VAL A 3 3.12 -8.19 47.27
CA VAL A 3 2.46 -7.14 46.49
C VAL A 3 3.55 -6.18 45.99
N ALA A 4 3.50 -5.76 44.73
CA ALA A 4 4.22 -4.59 44.24
C ALA A 4 3.25 -3.71 43.46
N ARG A 5 2.66 -2.74 44.17
CA ARG A 5 2.03 -1.56 43.59
C ARG A 5 3.14 -0.60 43.20
N TYR A 6 3.18 -0.15 41.96
CA TYR A 6 3.94 1.06 41.59
C TYR A 6 2.95 2.20 41.41
N HIS A 7 2.92 3.08 42.42
CA HIS A 7 2.41 4.44 42.27
C HIS A 7 3.56 5.28 41.69
N ALA A 8 3.39 5.82 40.49
CA ALA A 8 4.23 6.91 40.01
C ALA A 8 3.53 8.23 40.38
N VAL A 9 4.06 8.91 41.39
CA VAL A 9 3.72 10.30 41.71
C VAL A 9 4.61 11.18 40.84
N VAL A 10 4.02 11.90 39.89
CA VAL A 10 4.72 12.94 39.13
C VAL A 10 4.21 14.29 39.61
N SER A 11 5.11 15.14 40.10
CA SER A 11 4.82 16.49 40.60
C SER A 11 4.46 17.45 39.45
N PRO A 12 3.50 18.37 39.64
CA PRO A 12 3.21 19.40 38.64
C PRO A 12 4.23 20.54 38.71
N LEU A 13 4.76 20.95 37.54
CA LEU A 13 5.50 22.21 37.37
C LEU A 13 4.50 23.37 37.15
N PRO A 14 4.84 24.60 37.55
CA PRO A 14 3.86 25.68 37.70
C PRO A 14 3.46 26.31 36.36
N SER A 15 2.18 26.64 36.29
CA SER A 15 1.54 27.36 35.19
C SER A 15 1.95 28.82 35.14
N THR A 16 2.39 29.29 33.96
CA THR A 16 2.35 30.73 33.66
C THR A 16 2.13 31.01 32.17
N ASN A 17 1.11 31.84 31.95
CA ASN A 17 0.84 32.77 30.85
C ASN A 17 0.04 32.32 29.61
N LEU A 18 -1.17 32.88 29.59
CA LEU A 18 -2.15 33.01 28.52
C LEU A 18 -1.59 33.73 27.28
N ILE A 19 -1.24 32.95 26.25
CA ILE A 19 -1.31 33.31 24.82
C ILE A 19 -1.80 32.02 24.15
N GLY A 20 -2.82 32.12 23.28
CA GLY A 20 -3.63 31.00 22.75
C GLY A 20 -2.94 29.64 22.75
N ILE A 21 -3.42 28.73 23.60
CA ILE A 21 -2.86 27.40 23.79
C ILE A 21 -3.06 26.62 22.48
N MET A 22 -2.10 26.68 21.56
CA MET A 22 -1.77 25.50 20.79
C MET A 22 -1.47 24.44 21.85
N GLN A 23 -2.35 23.46 22.00
CA GLN A 23 -2.05 22.28 22.79
C GLN A 23 -0.76 21.70 22.19
N ASP A 24 0.32 21.68 22.97
CA ASP A 24 1.66 21.32 22.48
C ASP A 24 1.77 19.80 22.30
N PHE A 25 1.10 19.28 21.26
CA PHE A 25 1.15 17.88 20.84
C PHE A 25 2.18 17.61 19.74
N GLU A 26 2.80 18.65 19.16
CA GLU A 26 3.76 18.52 18.06
C GLU A 26 5.17 18.21 18.62
N LYS A 27 5.36 16.95 19.06
CA LYS A 27 6.60 16.44 19.65
C LYS A 27 7.13 15.29 18.81
N LEU A 28 8.38 15.40 18.37
CA LEU A 28 9.02 14.38 17.54
C LEU A 28 8.97 12.99 18.20
N GLY A 29 8.50 11.99 17.46
CA GLY A 29 8.41 10.60 17.90
C GLY A 29 7.23 10.32 18.82
N VAL A 30 6.26 11.23 18.91
CA VAL A 30 5.05 11.06 19.70
C VAL A 30 3.84 11.45 18.88
N PHE A 31 2.90 10.52 18.70
CA PHE A 31 1.73 10.70 17.85
C PHE A 31 0.52 11.19 18.64
N TYR A 32 -0.15 12.22 18.13
CA TYR A 32 -1.37 12.75 18.73
C TYR A 32 -2.61 11.91 18.35
N LEU A 33 -3.11 11.11 19.28
CA LEU A 33 -4.28 10.23 19.04
C LEU A 33 -5.60 10.78 19.60
N GLY A 34 -5.63 12.05 20.01
CA GLY A 34 -6.80 12.71 20.57
C GLY A 34 -6.65 13.01 22.06
N ARG A 35 -7.68 12.75 22.85
CA ARG A 35 -7.73 13.01 24.29
C ARG A 35 -8.14 11.76 25.04
N GLU A 36 -7.73 11.64 26.29
CA GLU A 36 -8.27 10.59 27.16
C GLU A 36 -9.79 10.72 27.27
N PHE A 37 -10.48 9.60 27.46
CA PHE A 37 -11.94 9.58 27.59
C PHE A 37 -12.34 9.15 29.00
N ASP A 38 -13.19 9.94 29.65
CA ASP A 38 -13.81 9.56 30.91
C ASP A 38 -15.07 8.73 30.64
N ILE A 39 -15.02 7.45 31.01
CA ILE A 39 -16.12 6.49 30.80
C ILE A 39 -17.35 6.82 31.66
N GLU A 40 -17.14 7.31 32.88
CA GLU A 40 -18.23 7.63 33.82
C GLU A 40 -18.93 8.92 33.41
N ALA A 41 -18.16 9.97 33.12
CA ALA A 41 -18.68 11.26 32.66
C ALA A 41 -19.15 11.23 31.20
N ARG A 42 -18.72 10.22 30.43
CA ARG A 42 -18.96 10.06 28.98
C ARG A 42 -18.50 11.27 28.17
N GLN A 43 -17.35 11.84 28.54
CA GLN A 43 -16.80 13.03 27.91
C GLN A 43 -15.29 12.86 27.72
N PRO A 44 -14.70 13.47 26.67
CA PRO A 44 -13.26 13.63 26.58
C PRO A 44 -12.74 14.44 27.76
N LYS A 45 -11.61 14.03 28.31
CA LYS A 45 -10.87 14.84 29.28
C LYS A 45 -10.02 15.90 28.56
N GLU A 46 -9.38 16.77 29.33
CA GLU A 46 -8.45 17.77 28.79
C GLU A 46 -7.07 17.17 28.45
N GLU A 47 -6.70 16.05 29.09
CA GLU A 47 -5.43 15.38 28.85
C GLU A 47 -5.34 14.79 27.43
N LEU A 48 -4.26 15.13 26.73
CA LEU A 48 -3.96 14.63 25.39
C LEU A 48 -3.49 13.18 25.46
N LEU A 49 -3.95 12.37 24.51
CA LEU A 49 -3.45 11.04 24.28
C LEU A 49 -2.26 11.12 23.31
N LEU A 50 -1.06 11.12 23.87
CA LEU A 50 0.21 11.19 23.17
C LEU A 50 0.88 9.80 23.17
N TYR A 51 0.95 9.16 22.00
CA TYR A 51 1.42 7.78 21.85
C TYR A 51 2.89 7.71 21.43
N ASP A 52 3.72 6.90 22.09
CA ASP A 52 5.14 6.75 21.71
C ASP A 52 5.26 5.99 20.38
N ALA A 53 5.75 6.65 19.33
CA ALA A 53 5.85 6.06 18.00
C ALA A 53 6.79 4.84 17.96
N LYS A 54 7.71 4.70 18.93
CA LYS A 54 8.62 3.53 19.02
C LYS A 54 7.87 2.23 19.26
N ASP A 55 6.70 2.29 19.88
CA ASP A 55 5.87 1.10 20.11
C ASP A 55 5.35 0.53 18.76
N LEU A 56 5.26 1.36 17.71
CA LEU A 56 4.90 0.94 16.35
C LEU A 56 6.03 0.28 15.57
N CYS A 57 7.27 0.28 16.08
CA CYS A 57 8.43 -0.33 15.40
C CYS A 57 8.42 -1.87 15.43
N THR A 58 7.50 -2.48 16.19
CA THR A 58 7.32 -3.94 16.21
C THR A 58 6.14 -4.34 15.32
N HIS A 59 4.92 -4.33 15.85
CA HIS A 59 3.68 -4.59 15.14
C HIS A 59 2.53 -3.89 15.88
N ALA A 60 1.55 -3.38 15.15
CA ALA A 60 0.31 -2.86 15.72
C ALA A 60 -0.90 -3.50 15.03
N VAL A 61 -1.99 -3.68 15.77
CA VAL A 61 -3.26 -4.20 15.22
C VAL A 61 -4.41 -3.36 15.79
N CYS A 62 -5.21 -2.76 14.90
CA CYS A 62 -6.42 -2.04 15.27
C CYS A 62 -7.63 -2.97 15.14
N VAL A 63 -8.25 -3.35 16.27
CA VAL A 63 -9.43 -4.23 16.32
C VAL A 63 -10.66 -3.51 16.84
N GLY A 64 -11.85 -3.90 16.36
CA GLY A 64 -13.12 -3.29 16.76
C GLY A 64 -14.27 -3.60 15.79
N MET A 65 -15.50 -3.43 16.24
CA MET A 65 -16.71 -3.64 15.43
C MET A 65 -16.83 -2.60 14.29
N THR A 66 -17.71 -2.82 13.32
CA THR A 66 -18.02 -1.82 12.28
C THR A 66 -18.47 -0.51 12.93
N GLY A 67 -17.96 0.62 12.43
CA GLY A 67 -18.27 1.94 12.98
C GLY A 67 -17.55 2.29 14.29
N SER A 68 -16.66 1.43 14.81
CA SER A 68 -15.90 1.72 16.04
C SER A 68 -14.72 2.69 15.86
N GLY A 69 -14.51 3.23 14.65
CA GLY A 69 -13.44 4.18 14.36
C GLY A 69 -12.08 3.59 13.97
N LYS A 70 -11.99 2.29 13.60
CA LYS A 70 -10.72 1.65 13.17
C LYS A 70 -10.01 2.42 12.05
N THR A 71 -10.72 2.68 10.96
CA THR A 71 -10.21 3.44 9.80
C THR A 71 -9.79 4.85 10.21
N GLY A 72 -10.58 5.52 11.06
CA GLY A 72 -10.22 6.85 11.58
C GLY A 72 -8.92 6.85 12.39
N LEU A 73 -8.70 5.82 13.22
CA LEU A 73 -7.44 5.64 13.94
C LEU A 73 -6.27 5.36 12.99
N CYS A 74 -6.46 4.52 11.96
CA CYS A 74 -5.44 4.25 10.95
C CYS A 74 -5.06 5.52 10.17
N LEU A 75 -6.04 6.32 9.75
CA LEU A 75 -5.82 7.61 9.07
C LEU A 75 -5.03 8.56 9.97
N ASN A 76 -5.42 8.69 11.24
CA ASN A 76 -4.72 9.53 12.20
C ASN A 76 -3.25 9.08 12.36
N LEU A 77 -3.00 7.78 12.58
CA LEU A 77 -1.64 7.24 12.67
C LEU A 77 -0.78 7.56 11.43
N LEU A 78 -1.36 7.51 10.23
CA LEU A 78 -0.67 7.85 8.98
C LEU A 78 -0.41 9.35 8.85
N GLU A 79 -1.34 10.21 9.28
CA GLU A 79 -1.16 11.66 9.33
C GLU A 79 -0.05 12.07 10.29
N GLU A 80 -0.01 11.49 11.50
CA GLU A 80 1.04 11.74 12.49
C GLU A 80 2.41 11.26 11.99
N ALA A 81 2.48 10.05 11.43
CA ALA A 81 3.71 9.53 10.82
C ALA A 81 4.22 10.43 9.70
N ALA A 82 3.32 10.92 8.84
CA ALA A 82 3.67 11.85 7.77
C ALA A 82 4.21 13.19 8.29
N ILE A 83 3.60 13.76 9.34
CA ILE A 83 4.07 15.00 9.97
C ILE A 83 5.50 14.83 10.53
N ASP A 84 5.82 13.66 11.08
CA ASP A 84 7.16 13.29 11.53
C ASP A 84 8.12 12.90 10.38
N GLY A 85 7.67 12.98 9.12
CA GLY A 85 8.49 12.69 7.93
C GLY A 85 8.70 11.20 7.67
N ILE A 86 7.87 10.33 8.24
CA ILE A 86 7.94 8.88 8.07
C ILE A 86 7.05 8.50 6.87
N PRO A 87 7.61 7.87 5.82
CA PRO A 87 6.79 7.41 4.70
C PRO A 87 6.00 6.15 5.06
N ALA A 88 4.95 5.88 4.30
CA ALA A 88 4.08 4.73 4.51
C ALA A 88 3.75 4.03 3.19
N LEU A 89 3.73 2.70 3.22
CA LEU A 89 3.16 1.86 2.18
C LEU A 89 1.85 1.28 2.70
N CYS A 90 0.74 1.73 2.15
CA CYS A 90 -0.59 1.34 2.58
C CYS A 90 -1.20 0.36 1.58
N ILE A 91 -1.76 -0.73 2.07
CA ILE A 91 -2.52 -1.71 1.31
C ILE A 91 -4.00 -1.43 1.56
N ASP A 92 -4.73 -0.99 0.55
CA ASP A 92 -6.10 -0.50 0.69
C ASP A 92 -7.10 -1.38 -0.07
N PRO A 93 -7.58 -2.49 0.55
CA PRO A 93 -8.57 -3.37 -0.06
C PRO A 93 -9.99 -2.79 0.02
N LYS A 94 -10.24 -1.76 0.84
CA LYS A 94 -11.56 -1.13 1.01
C LYS A 94 -11.72 0.16 0.22
N GLY A 95 -10.63 0.82 -0.13
CA GLY A 95 -10.62 2.12 -0.81
C GLY A 95 -10.80 3.32 0.12
N ASP A 96 -10.70 3.11 1.44
CA ASP A 96 -10.97 4.17 2.43
C ASP A 96 -9.74 5.06 2.70
N LEU A 97 -8.53 4.61 2.39
CA LEU A 97 -7.31 5.38 2.67
C LEU A 97 -7.13 6.53 1.69
N GLY A 98 -7.83 6.52 0.55
CA GLY A 98 -7.92 7.66 -0.36
C GLY A 98 -8.43 8.95 0.31
N ASN A 99 -9.12 8.83 1.44
CA ASN A 99 -9.56 9.98 2.25
C ASN A 99 -8.41 10.87 2.74
N LEU A 100 -7.16 10.37 2.80
CA LEU A 100 -5.97 11.18 3.11
C LEU A 100 -5.71 12.30 2.09
N MET A 101 -6.30 12.21 0.89
CA MET A 101 -6.23 13.28 -0.11
C MET A 101 -7.27 14.39 0.12
N LEU A 102 -8.31 14.14 0.93
CA LEU A 102 -9.38 15.10 1.24
C LEU A 102 -8.96 16.11 2.32
N THR A 103 -7.81 16.74 2.10
CA THR A 103 -7.23 17.73 3.00
C THR A 103 -7.34 19.13 2.42
N PHE A 104 -8.06 20.01 3.11
CA PHE A 104 -8.38 21.36 2.62
C PHE A 104 -7.82 22.46 3.55
N PRO A 105 -6.56 22.90 3.37
CA PRO A 105 -5.93 23.89 4.25
C PRO A 105 -6.65 25.23 4.36
N ARG A 106 -7.44 25.63 3.34
CA ARG A 106 -8.21 26.87 3.40
C ARG A 106 -9.52 26.74 4.17
N LEU A 107 -10.02 25.51 4.35
CA LEU A 107 -11.33 25.20 4.93
C LEU A 107 -12.46 26.12 4.40
N ASP A 108 -12.46 26.38 3.09
CA ASP A 108 -13.43 27.25 2.42
C ASP A 108 -14.47 26.45 1.61
N ALA A 109 -15.65 27.02 1.39
CA ALA A 109 -16.73 26.36 0.65
C ALA A 109 -16.29 25.87 -0.74
N ALA A 110 -15.44 26.66 -1.43
CA ALA A 110 -14.95 26.34 -2.76
C ALA A 110 -14.13 25.04 -2.80
N SER A 111 -13.37 24.74 -1.75
CA SER A 111 -12.58 23.51 -1.63
C SER A 111 -13.46 22.28 -1.40
N PHE A 112 -14.57 22.42 -0.67
CA PHE A 112 -15.51 21.31 -0.40
C PHE A 112 -16.52 21.08 -1.53
N ARG A 113 -16.86 22.12 -2.30
CA ARG A 113 -17.90 22.07 -3.33
C ARG A 113 -17.79 20.90 -4.33
N PRO A 114 -16.60 20.51 -4.82
CA PRO A 114 -16.48 19.38 -5.76
C PRO A 114 -16.78 18.01 -5.12
N TRP A 115 -16.72 17.93 -3.79
CA TRP A 115 -16.73 16.68 -3.02
C TRP A 115 -18.05 16.44 -2.28
N VAL A 116 -18.91 17.46 -2.19
CA VAL A 116 -20.24 17.29 -1.58
C VAL A 116 -21.20 16.61 -2.56
N ASP A 117 -22.05 15.72 -2.04
CA ASP A 117 -23.08 15.03 -2.83
C ASP A 117 -24.27 15.96 -3.14
N PRO A 118 -24.56 16.25 -4.43
CA PRO A 118 -25.71 17.06 -4.81
C PRO A 118 -27.06 16.45 -4.41
N ALA A 119 -27.16 15.12 -4.36
CA ALA A 119 -28.38 14.44 -3.94
C ALA A 119 -28.63 14.67 -2.43
N GLU A 120 -27.59 14.64 -1.61
CA GLU A 120 -27.69 14.95 -0.17
C GLU A 120 -28.05 16.42 0.07
N ALA A 121 -27.45 17.35 -0.68
CA ALA A 121 -27.83 18.76 -0.62
C ALA A 121 -29.33 18.93 -0.90
N THR A 122 -29.83 18.26 -1.93
CA THR A 122 -31.25 18.28 -2.31
C THR A 122 -32.14 17.68 -1.21
N ARG A 123 -31.76 16.54 -0.62
CA ARG A 123 -32.52 15.91 0.50
C ARG A 123 -32.63 16.83 1.72
N ARG A 124 -31.62 17.68 1.95
CA ARG A 124 -31.62 18.68 3.03
C ARG A 124 -32.29 20.00 2.66
N GLY A 125 -32.81 20.14 1.43
CA GLY A 125 -33.42 21.38 0.95
C GLY A 125 -32.41 22.52 0.76
N MET A 126 -31.13 22.19 0.51
CA MET A 126 -30.03 23.15 0.35
C MET A 126 -29.53 23.16 -1.09
N SER A 127 -28.99 24.29 -1.54
CA SER A 127 -28.18 24.30 -2.77
C SER A 127 -26.84 23.59 -2.53
N VAL A 128 -26.18 23.16 -3.61
CA VAL A 128 -24.83 22.55 -3.51
C VAL A 128 -23.83 23.52 -2.88
N ASP A 129 -23.95 24.82 -3.20
CA ASP A 129 -23.07 25.86 -2.67
C ASP A 129 -23.29 26.09 -1.17
N ASP A 130 -24.54 26.13 -0.73
CA ASP A 130 -24.88 26.26 0.70
C ASP A 130 -24.45 25.02 1.49
N PHE A 131 -24.61 23.83 0.91
CA PHE A 131 -24.21 22.58 1.55
C PHE A 131 -22.68 22.48 1.66
N ALA A 132 -21.93 22.94 0.66
CA ALA A 132 -20.48 23.04 0.71
C ALA A 132 -20.02 24.05 1.78
N ALA A 133 -20.65 25.22 1.88
CA ALA A 133 -20.35 26.21 2.90
C ALA A 133 -20.64 25.70 4.33
N GLN A 134 -21.76 25.00 4.51
CA GLN A 134 -22.10 24.36 5.79
C GLN A 134 -21.10 23.26 6.15
N THR A 135 -20.68 22.45 5.17
CA THR A 135 -19.69 21.38 5.38
C THR A 135 -18.33 21.96 5.80
N ALA A 136 -17.87 23.01 5.10
CA ALA A 136 -16.64 23.71 5.45
C ALA A 136 -16.67 24.28 6.88
N LYS A 137 -17.81 24.88 7.27
CA LYS A 137 -18.01 25.39 8.64
C LYS A 137 -17.98 24.27 9.68
N ASN A 138 -18.62 23.12 9.40
CA ASN A 138 -18.62 21.97 10.30
C ASN A 138 -17.21 21.42 10.51
N TRP A 139 -16.43 21.27 9.44
CA TRP A 139 -15.04 20.83 9.51
C TRP A 139 -14.18 21.81 10.31
N LYS A 140 -14.29 23.11 10.03
CA LYS A 140 -13.55 24.15 10.76
C LYS A 140 -13.84 24.13 12.26
N ASN A 141 -15.11 24.00 12.64
CA ASN A 141 -15.51 23.96 14.04
C ASN A 141 -15.03 22.67 14.72
N GLY A 142 -15.24 21.51 14.08
CA GLY A 142 -14.82 20.22 14.63
C GLY A 142 -13.31 20.16 14.84
N LEU A 143 -12.50 20.59 13.86
CA LEU A 143 -11.05 20.63 14.02
C LEU A 143 -10.61 21.57 15.15
N ALA A 144 -11.25 22.74 15.26
CA ALA A 144 -10.95 23.71 16.32
C ALA A 144 -11.27 23.16 17.73
N GLU A 145 -12.32 22.35 17.89
CA GLU A 145 -12.64 21.68 19.16
C GLU A 145 -11.50 20.75 19.65
N TRP A 146 -10.77 20.16 18.70
CA TRP A 146 -9.60 19.31 18.95
C TRP A 146 -8.26 20.07 18.90
N GLY A 147 -8.28 21.40 18.82
CA GLY A 147 -7.06 22.22 18.76
C GLY A 147 -6.28 22.07 17.44
N GLN A 148 -6.88 21.49 16.40
CA GLN A 148 -6.27 21.32 15.08
C GLN A 148 -6.58 22.52 14.21
N THR A 149 -5.53 23.18 13.71
CA THR A 149 -5.66 24.42 12.93
C THR A 149 -5.53 24.14 11.43
N PRO A 150 -5.99 25.05 10.55
CA PRO A 150 -5.79 24.92 9.11
C PRO A 150 -4.30 24.83 8.73
N GLU A 151 -3.41 25.47 9.49
CA GLU A 151 -1.96 25.39 9.31
C GLU A 151 -1.42 23.97 9.58
N ARG A 152 -2.07 23.19 10.45
CA ARG A 152 -1.70 21.78 10.67
C ARG A 152 -2.01 20.92 9.45
N ILE A 153 -3.15 21.16 8.79
CA ILE A 153 -3.48 20.51 7.51
C ILE A 153 -2.42 20.86 6.45
N GLN A 154 -1.99 22.13 6.41
CA GLN A 154 -0.91 22.54 5.51
C GLN A 154 0.41 21.84 5.86
N ARG A 155 0.76 21.73 7.15
CA ARG A 155 1.94 20.99 7.62
C ARG A 155 1.93 19.54 7.15
N PHE A 156 0.81 18.82 7.30
CA PHE A 156 0.67 17.46 6.78
C PHE A 156 0.95 17.40 5.27
N ARG A 157 0.32 18.29 4.48
CA ARG A 157 0.53 18.35 3.02
C ARG A 157 1.95 18.72 2.64
N ASP A 158 2.64 19.51 3.44
CA ASP A 158 4.03 19.92 3.20
C ASP A 158 5.01 18.80 3.58
N ALA A 159 4.71 18.02 4.63
CA ALA A 159 5.58 16.98 5.17
C ALA A 159 5.62 15.73 4.29
N ALA A 160 4.48 15.26 3.77
CA ALA A 160 4.42 14.08 2.92
C ALA A 160 3.59 14.30 1.65
N ASP A 161 3.96 13.58 0.59
CA ASP A 161 3.13 13.42 -0.60
C ASP A 161 2.12 12.29 -0.34
N VAL A 162 0.93 12.37 -0.92
CA VAL A 162 -0.04 11.27 -0.87
C VAL A 162 -0.26 10.81 -2.31
N ALA A 163 -0.06 9.52 -2.56
CA ALA A 163 -0.12 8.96 -3.90
C ALA A 163 -0.98 7.70 -3.90
N ILE A 164 -1.98 7.64 -4.78
CA ILE A 164 -2.82 6.46 -4.96
C ILE A 164 -2.35 5.71 -6.21
N TYR A 165 -1.80 4.53 -5.98
CA TYR A 165 -1.39 3.60 -7.01
C TYR A 165 -2.51 2.58 -7.26
N THR A 166 -2.78 2.31 -8.53
CA THR A 166 -3.87 1.43 -8.95
C THR A 166 -3.34 0.35 -9.89
N PRO A 167 -2.72 -0.73 -9.38
CA PRO A 167 -2.29 -1.86 -10.20
C PRO A 167 -3.43 -2.39 -11.08
N GLY A 168 -3.19 -2.64 -12.36
CA GLY A 168 -4.23 -3.14 -13.27
C GLY A 168 -5.36 -2.15 -13.59
N SER A 169 -5.23 -0.87 -13.20
CA SER A 169 -6.19 0.19 -13.51
C SER A 169 -5.49 1.51 -13.84
N LEU A 170 -6.16 2.36 -14.62
CA LEU A 170 -5.71 3.72 -14.96
C LEU A 170 -6.44 4.82 -14.17
N SER A 171 -7.20 4.44 -13.13
CA SER A 171 -7.98 5.38 -12.31
C SER A 171 -7.14 6.23 -11.35
N GLY A 172 -5.91 5.80 -11.04
CA GLY A 172 -4.92 6.54 -10.27
C GLY A 172 -3.56 6.53 -10.96
N ILE A 173 -2.48 6.43 -10.20
CA ILE A 173 -1.14 6.24 -10.76
C ILE A 173 -1.00 4.75 -11.14
N PRO A 174 -0.82 4.42 -12.44
CA PRO A 174 -0.67 3.03 -12.84
C PRO A 174 0.61 2.44 -12.25
N LEU A 175 0.52 1.21 -11.75
CA LEU A 175 1.64 0.48 -11.16
C LEU A 175 1.75 -0.88 -11.84
N THR A 176 2.91 -1.16 -12.42
CA THR A 176 3.16 -2.48 -13.00
C THR A 176 3.72 -3.41 -11.92
N VAL A 177 2.92 -4.43 -11.61
CA VAL A 177 3.24 -5.47 -10.62
C VAL A 177 3.84 -6.70 -11.31
N LEU A 178 3.61 -6.85 -12.61
CA LEU A 178 4.36 -7.80 -13.41
C LEU A 178 5.83 -7.45 -13.29
N ARG A 179 6.58 -8.32 -12.60
CA ARG A 179 8.04 -8.21 -12.59
C ARG A 179 8.52 -8.11 -14.02
N SER A 180 9.46 -7.20 -14.25
CA SER A 180 10.20 -7.27 -15.49
C SER A 180 10.74 -8.69 -15.63
N PHE A 181 10.38 -9.35 -16.72
CA PHE A 181 10.98 -10.62 -17.14
C PHE A 181 12.48 -10.44 -17.50
N SER A 182 13.01 -9.21 -17.39
CA SER A 182 14.44 -8.91 -17.39
C SER A 182 15.21 -9.72 -16.37
N ALA A 183 16.44 -10.05 -16.76
CA ALA A 183 17.38 -10.75 -15.90
C ALA A 183 17.66 -9.92 -14.63
N PRO A 184 17.79 -10.59 -13.47
CA PRO A 184 18.24 -9.92 -12.26
C PRO A 184 19.64 -9.32 -12.43
N HIS A 185 19.96 -8.33 -11.59
CA HIS A 185 21.32 -7.85 -11.43
C HIS A 185 22.27 -9.00 -11.05
N GLU A 186 23.55 -8.85 -11.41
CA GLU A 186 24.60 -9.86 -11.20
C GLU A 186 24.67 -10.35 -9.74
N SER A 187 24.51 -9.46 -8.76
CA SER A 187 24.52 -9.81 -7.34
C SER A 187 23.44 -10.83 -6.98
N LEU A 188 22.22 -10.66 -7.48
CA LEU A 188 21.13 -11.62 -7.25
C LEU A 188 21.34 -12.91 -8.07
N ARG A 189 21.85 -12.80 -9.30
CA ARG A 189 22.17 -13.98 -10.13
C ARG A 189 23.24 -14.88 -9.51
N SER A 190 24.21 -14.28 -8.81
CA SER A 190 25.26 -15.02 -8.11
C SER A 190 24.78 -15.75 -6.84
N ASP A 191 23.62 -15.37 -6.30
CA ASP A 191 22.98 -16.05 -5.18
C ASP A 191 21.94 -17.06 -5.70
N THR A 192 22.31 -18.34 -5.68
CA THR A 192 21.46 -19.42 -6.20
C THR A 192 20.11 -19.52 -5.48
N ILE A 193 20.05 -19.22 -4.19
CA ILE A 193 18.80 -19.31 -3.42
C ILE A 193 17.90 -18.15 -3.82
N ALA A 194 18.42 -16.92 -3.81
CA ALA A 194 17.67 -15.74 -4.18
C ALA A 194 17.19 -15.79 -5.64
N LEU A 195 18.01 -16.33 -6.55
CA LEU A 195 17.64 -16.52 -7.95
C LEU A 195 16.47 -17.50 -8.09
N ARG A 196 16.53 -18.66 -7.43
CA ARG A 196 15.44 -19.66 -7.47
C ARG A 196 14.15 -19.14 -6.88
N GLU A 197 14.20 -18.44 -5.75
CA GLU A 197 13.02 -17.78 -5.17
C GLU A 197 12.42 -16.76 -6.14
N ARG A 198 13.28 -15.97 -6.81
CA ARG A 198 12.81 -14.99 -7.80
C ARG A 198 12.15 -15.67 -9.00
N ILE A 199 12.72 -16.75 -9.52
CA ILE A 199 12.18 -17.54 -10.63
C ILE A 199 10.81 -18.10 -10.25
N ALA A 200 10.73 -18.79 -9.11
CA ALA A 200 9.50 -19.42 -8.65
C ALA A 200 8.36 -18.41 -8.47
N ALA A 201 8.63 -17.28 -7.82
CA ALA A 201 7.66 -16.20 -7.66
C ALA A 201 7.18 -15.63 -9.01
N THR A 202 8.11 -15.41 -9.95
CA THR A 202 7.77 -14.86 -11.28
C THR A 202 6.94 -15.84 -12.11
N ALA A 203 7.25 -17.14 -12.06
CA ALA A 203 6.48 -18.18 -12.72
C ALA A 203 5.08 -18.33 -12.10
N SER A 204 4.98 -18.35 -10.77
CA SER A 204 3.71 -18.39 -10.06
C SER A 204 2.84 -17.19 -10.41
N GLY A 205 3.41 -15.99 -10.44
CA GLY A 205 2.62 -14.79 -10.72
C GLY A 205 2.11 -14.67 -12.13
N LEU A 206 2.91 -15.08 -13.11
CA LEU A 206 2.41 -15.20 -14.49
C LEU A 206 1.23 -16.18 -14.58
N LEU A 207 1.35 -17.35 -13.94
CA LEU A 207 0.31 -18.39 -14.00
C LEU A 207 -0.96 -17.99 -13.26
N ALA A 208 -0.84 -17.32 -12.11
CA ALA A 208 -1.97 -16.77 -11.37
C ALA A 208 -2.76 -15.75 -12.21
N LEU A 209 -2.07 -14.85 -12.92
CA LEU A 209 -2.70 -13.89 -13.84
C LEU A 209 -3.37 -14.55 -15.05
N MET A 210 -2.95 -15.76 -15.43
CA MET A 210 -3.64 -16.59 -16.42
C MET A 210 -4.85 -17.35 -15.84
N GLY A 211 -5.12 -17.22 -14.54
CA GLY A 211 -6.12 -18.04 -13.83
C GLY A 211 -5.69 -19.50 -13.65
N ILE A 212 -4.39 -19.79 -13.76
CA ILE A 212 -3.82 -21.13 -13.57
C ILE A 212 -3.27 -21.22 -12.14
N ASN A 213 -3.98 -21.95 -11.29
CA ASN A 213 -3.48 -22.29 -9.95
C ASN A 213 -2.48 -23.45 -10.06
N ALA A 214 -1.21 -23.11 -10.25
CA ALA A 214 -0.14 -24.06 -10.50
C ALA A 214 0.65 -24.37 -9.21
N ASP A 215 0.83 -25.66 -8.92
CA ASP A 215 1.74 -26.12 -7.88
C ASP A 215 3.20 -26.05 -8.40
N PRO A 216 4.10 -25.33 -7.72
CA PRO A 216 5.49 -25.15 -8.18
C PRO A 216 6.29 -26.44 -8.37
N LEU A 217 5.88 -27.54 -7.73
CA LEU A 217 6.56 -28.83 -7.77
C LEU A 217 5.89 -29.84 -8.71
N MET A 218 4.60 -29.65 -9.03
CA MET A 218 3.81 -30.64 -9.77
C MET A 218 3.30 -30.14 -11.12
N SER A 219 3.05 -28.84 -11.27
CA SER A 219 2.45 -28.29 -12.49
C SER A 219 3.47 -28.16 -13.60
N ARG A 220 3.19 -28.80 -14.74
CA ARG A 220 4.06 -28.80 -15.92
C ARG A 220 4.29 -27.41 -16.50
N GLU A 221 3.30 -26.53 -16.40
CA GLU A 221 3.35 -25.13 -16.81
C GLU A 221 4.36 -24.35 -15.96
N HIS A 222 4.29 -24.51 -14.64
CA HIS A 222 5.20 -23.86 -13.70
C HIS A 222 6.63 -24.34 -13.88
N ILE A 223 6.82 -25.66 -13.96
CA ILE A 223 8.14 -26.27 -14.17
C ILE A 223 8.74 -25.77 -15.48
N LEU A 224 7.97 -25.75 -16.58
CA LEU A 224 8.46 -25.27 -17.88
C LEU A 224 8.86 -23.80 -17.84
N VAL A 225 7.98 -22.93 -17.32
CA VAL A 225 8.24 -21.48 -17.22
C VAL A 225 9.45 -21.22 -16.33
N SER A 226 9.55 -21.89 -15.19
CA SER A 226 10.69 -21.76 -14.27
C SER A 226 12.01 -22.14 -14.93
N ASN A 227 12.06 -23.22 -15.71
CA ASN A 227 13.27 -23.63 -16.42
C ASN A 227 13.65 -22.67 -17.57
N LEU A 228 12.66 -22.10 -18.25
CA LEU A 228 12.90 -21.07 -19.28
C LEU A 228 13.47 -19.78 -18.67
N LEU A 229 12.92 -19.35 -17.53
CA LEU A 229 13.45 -18.23 -16.76
C LEU A 229 14.87 -18.50 -16.28
N ASP A 230 15.13 -19.68 -15.70
CA ASP A 230 16.45 -20.07 -15.22
C ASP A 230 17.51 -20.04 -16.33
N ALA A 231 17.19 -20.66 -17.48
CA ALA A 231 18.09 -20.69 -18.63
C ALA A 231 18.42 -19.29 -19.16
N SER A 232 17.43 -18.38 -19.21
CA SER A 232 17.64 -17.01 -19.68
C SER A 232 18.41 -16.18 -18.66
N TRP A 233 17.96 -16.19 -17.40
CA TRP A 233 18.51 -15.34 -16.35
C TRP A 233 19.89 -15.77 -15.91
N SER A 234 20.19 -17.07 -15.85
CA SER A 234 21.55 -17.57 -15.58
C SER A 234 22.55 -17.10 -16.64
N ALA A 235 22.10 -16.89 -17.88
CA ALA A 235 22.91 -16.32 -18.96
C ALA A 235 22.92 -14.77 -18.98
N GLY A 236 22.31 -14.11 -17.99
CA GLY A 236 22.17 -12.66 -17.93
C GLY A 236 21.29 -12.07 -19.03
N LYS A 237 20.42 -12.89 -19.64
CA LYS A 237 19.54 -12.48 -20.74
C LYS A 237 18.15 -12.15 -20.23
N ASP A 238 17.67 -10.98 -20.62
CA ASP A 238 16.29 -10.60 -20.42
C ASP A 238 15.37 -11.55 -21.18
N LEU A 239 14.30 -11.96 -20.51
CA LEU A 239 13.17 -12.62 -21.15
C LEU A 239 12.09 -11.55 -21.31
N ASP A 240 11.41 -11.50 -22.44
CA ASP A 240 10.14 -10.78 -22.56
C ASP A 240 9.02 -11.79 -22.79
N LEU A 241 7.76 -11.37 -22.68
CA LEU A 241 6.64 -12.31 -22.83
C LEU A 241 6.60 -12.95 -24.22
N GLY A 242 7.01 -12.24 -25.26
CA GLY A 242 7.11 -12.78 -26.62
C GLY A 242 8.18 -13.88 -26.73
N THR A 243 9.31 -13.70 -26.08
CA THR A 243 10.42 -14.67 -26.02
C THR A 243 10.06 -15.86 -25.14
N LEU A 244 9.32 -15.64 -24.05
CA LEU A 244 8.75 -16.72 -23.25
C LEU A 244 7.78 -17.58 -24.08
N ILE A 245 6.85 -16.96 -24.82
CA ILE A 245 5.91 -17.68 -25.70
C ILE A 245 6.66 -18.54 -26.73
N ARG A 246 7.71 -17.98 -27.35
CA ARG A 246 8.59 -18.75 -28.27
C ARG A 246 9.31 -19.88 -27.54
N GLY A 247 9.83 -19.60 -26.35
CA GLY A 247 10.51 -20.57 -25.49
C GLY A 247 9.61 -21.72 -25.05
N VAL A 248 8.31 -21.49 -24.83
CA VAL A 248 7.34 -22.57 -24.54
C VAL A 248 7.16 -23.47 -25.76
N GLN A 249 7.05 -22.89 -26.96
CA GLN A 249 6.87 -23.66 -28.21
C GLN A 249 8.13 -24.45 -28.56
N SER A 250 9.31 -23.86 -28.34
CA SER A 250 10.60 -24.45 -28.66
C SER A 250 11.61 -24.19 -27.54
N PRO A 251 11.54 -24.96 -26.43
CA PRO A 251 12.46 -24.79 -25.32
C PRO A 251 13.91 -25.08 -25.74
N PRO A 252 14.91 -24.40 -25.13
CA PRO A 252 16.33 -24.63 -25.43
C PRO A 252 16.86 -25.94 -24.81
N PHE A 253 15.98 -26.84 -24.39
CA PHE A 253 16.27 -28.12 -23.75
C PHE A 253 15.24 -29.17 -24.21
N ASP A 254 15.67 -30.42 -24.24
CA ASP A 254 14.87 -31.58 -24.65
C ASP A 254 14.46 -32.48 -23.48
N ARG A 255 14.91 -32.16 -22.25
CA ARG A 255 14.63 -32.92 -21.02
C ARG A 255 14.31 -32.02 -19.84
N LEU A 256 13.46 -32.53 -18.95
CA LEU A 256 13.16 -31.95 -17.64
C LEU A 256 13.37 -33.01 -16.57
N GLY A 257 14.40 -32.81 -15.74
CA GLY A 257 14.88 -33.86 -14.84
C GLY A 257 15.35 -35.08 -15.64
N VAL A 258 14.74 -36.24 -15.37
CA VAL A 258 15.05 -37.51 -16.05
C VAL A 258 14.13 -37.81 -17.24
N LEU A 259 13.08 -37.02 -17.44
CA LEU A 259 12.08 -37.26 -18.48
C LEU A 259 12.37 -36.46 -19.75
N ASP A 260 12.11 -37.06 -20.90
CA ASP A 260 12.09 -36.35 -22.17
C ASP A 260 10.92 -35.36 -22.21
N LEU A 261 11.17 -34.16 -22.72
CA LEU A 261 10.22 -33.05 -22.72
C LEU A 261 8.92 -33.42 -23.46
N GLU A 262 9.00 -34.16 -24.56
CA GLU A 262 7.80 -34.61 -25.29
C GLU A 262 6.91 -35.56 -24.49
N SER A 263 7.47 -36.29 -23.52
CA SER A 263 6.68 -37.14 -22.63
C SER A 263 6.10 -36.35 -21.44
N PHE A 264 6.85 -35.38 -20.93
CA PHE A 264 6.42 -34.56 -19.79
C PHE A 264 5.37 -33.51 -20.17
N PHE A 265 5.60 -32.78 -21.27
CA PHE A 265 4.72 -31.73 -21.75
C PHE A 265 4.74 -31.71 -23.29
N PRO A 266 3.89 -32.51 -23.97
CA PRO A 266 3.95 -32.72 -25.41
C PRO A 266 3.82 -31.44 -26.24
N ALA A 267 4.43 -31.39 -27.44
CA ALA A 267 4.42 -30.21 -28.31
C ALA A 267 3.03 -29.62 -28.57
N LYS A 268 2.01 -30.46 -28.72
CA LYS A 268 0.61 -30.01 -28.92
C LYS A 268 0.08 -29.24 -27.70
N GLU A 269 0.37 -29.73 -26.50
CA GLU A 269 -0.08 -29.10 -25.25
C GLU A 269 0.74 -27.84 -24.97
N ARG A 270 2.05 -27.85 -25.23
CA ARG A 270 2.89 -26.63 -25.17
C ARG A 270 2.39 -25.55 -26.12
N PHE A 271 1.97 -25.92 -27.33
CA PHE A 271 1.36 -24.99 -28.28
C PHE A 271 0.06 -24.38 -27.72
N GLN A 272 -0.80 -25.18 -27.10
CA GLN A 272 -2.02 -24.68 -26.45
C GLN A 272 -1.70 -23.72 -25.30
N PHE A 273 -0.70 -24.03 -24.47
CA PHE A 273 -0.25 -23.15 -23.40
C PHE A 273 0.35 -21.84 -23.94
N ALA A 274 1.14 -21.90 -25.01
CA ALA A 274 1.67 -20.73 -25.71
C ALA A 274 0.54 -19.84 -26.29
N MET A 275 -0.54 -20.45 -26.78
CA MET A 275 -1.73 -19.71 -27.22
C MET A 275 -2.46 -19.03 -26.07
N GLN A 276 -2.56 -19.67 -24.90
CA GLN A 276 -3.14 -19.03 -23.70
C GLN A 276 -2.30 -17.81 -23.26
N LEU A 277 -0.97 -17.95 -23.23
CA LEU A 277 -0.05 -16.83 -22.95
C LEU A 277 -0.21 -15.69 -23.97
N ASN A 278 -0.35 -16.02 -25.27
CA ASN A 278 -0.59 -15.03 -26.30
C ASN A 278 -1.95 -14.32 -26.13
N ASN A 279 -2.99 -15.04 -25.74
CA ASN A 279 -4.31 -14.46 -25.49
C ASN A 279 -4.28 -13.50 -24.29
N LEU A 280 -3.52 -13.83 -23.24
CA LEU A 280 -3.26 -12.91 -22.14
C LEU A 280 -2.58 -11.64 -22.65
N LEU A 281 -1.49 -11.78 -23.44
CA LEU A 281 -0.76 -10.65 -24.01
C LEU A 281 -1.64 -9.75 -24.91
N ALA A 282 -2.56 -10.35 -25.65
CA ALA A 282 -3.49 -9.65 -26.55
C ALA A 282 -4.73 -9.08 -25.84
N SER A 283 -4.95 -9.43 -24.56
CA SER A 283 -6.09 -8.95 -23.79
C SER A 283 -5.93 -7.47 -23.43
N PRO A 284 -6.92 -6.60 -23.73
CA PRO A 284 -6.90 -5.20 -23.32
C PRO A 284 -6.72 -5.01 -21.80
N GLY A 285 -7.31 -5.91 -21.00
CA GLY A 285 -7.17 -5.86 -19.54
C GLY A 285 -5.72 -6.09 -19.08
N PHE A 286 -4.96 -6.93 -19.79
CA PHE A 286 -3.56 -7.21 -19.48
C PHE A 286 -2.61 -6.09 -19.93
N ALA A 287 -3.00 -5.28 -20.92
CA ALA A 287 -2.19 -4.12 -21.33
C ALA A 287 -1.94 -3.18 -20.14
N VAL A 288 -2.96 -2.93 -19.33
CA VAL A 288 -2.88 -2.05 -18.16
C VAL A 288 -1.91 -2.57 -17.10
N TRP A 289 -1.79 -3.89 -16.94
CA TRP A 289 -0.83 -4.50 -16.01
C TRP A 289 0.64 -4.30 -16.39
N ARG A 290 0.91 -3.97 -17.66
CA ARG A 290 2.25 -3.67 -18.19
C ARG A 290 2.55 -2.17 -18.23
N GLU A 291 1.54 -1.34 -18.00
CA GLU A 291 1.68 0.11 -17.97
C GLU A 291 1.92 0.61 -16.55
N GLY A 292 2.66 1.71 -16.43
CA GLY A 292 2.91 2.36 -15.15
C GLY A 292 4.33 2.24 -14.63
N GLU A 293 4.52 2.78 -13.43
CA GLU A 293 5.79 2.74 -12.73
C GLU A 293 6.08 1.31 -12.28
N PRO A 294 7.34 0.84 -12.38
CA PRO A 294 7.73 -0.43 -11.79
C PRO A 294 7.54 -0.39 -10.28
N LEU A 295 7.18 -1.54 -9.70
CA LEU A 295 7.11 -1.70 -8.26
C LEU A 295 8.52 -1.59 -7.64
N ASP A 296 8.90 -0.37 -7.28
CA ASP A 296 10.18 0.02 -6.66
C ASP A 296 9.87 0.74 -5.35
N ILE A 297 10.20 0.12 -4.21
CA ILE A 297 9.77 0.61 -2.90
C ILE A 297 10.39 1.97 -2.58
N GLN A 298 11.62 2.28 -3.02
CA GLN A 298 12.21 3.60 -2.80
C GLN A 298 11.44 4.69 -3.52
N LYS A 299 11.05 4.46 -4.78
CA LYS A 299 10.25 5.41 -5.56
C LYS A 299 8.81 5.52 -5.07
N LEU A 300 8.28 4.46 -4.47
CA LEU A 300 6.97 4.49 -3.82
C LEU A 300 7.02 5.29 -2.53
N LEU A 301 8.05 5.13 -1.69
CA LEU A 301 8.13 5.78 -0.37
C LEU A 301 8.64 7.21 -0.43
N TYR A 302 9.36 7.59 -1.48
CA TYR A 302 9.93 8.93 -1.62
C TYR A 302 9.72 9.49 -3.03
N THR A 303 9.42 10.79 -3.10
CA THR A 303 9.45 11.54 -4.35
C THR A 303 10.89 11.66 -4.87
N ALA A 304 11.06 12.03 -6.15
CA ALA A 304 12.39 12.32 -6.72
C ALA A 304 13.16 13.44 -5.97
N ALA A 305 12.44 14.34 -5.27
CA ALA A 305 13.03 15.38 -4.43
C ALA A 305 13.39 14.91 -3.01
N GLY A 306 13.16 13.63 -2.68
CA GLY A 306 13.41 13.06 -1.35
C GLY A 306 12.29 13.30 -0.33
N LYS A 307 11.18 13.95 -0.73
CA LYS A 307 10.02 14.14 0.15
C LYS A 307 9.37 12.77 0.45
N PRO A 308 9.08 12.44 1.72
CA PRO A 308 8.35 11.23 2.11
C PRO A 308 6.98 11.14 1.45
N ARG A 309 6.46 9.92 1.30
CA ARG A 309 5.18 9.67 0.67
C ARG A 309 4.36 8.64 1.45
N ILE A 310 3.06 8.89 1.54
CA ILE A 310 2.05 7.88 1.84
C ILE A 310 1.61 7.29 0.50
N ALA A 311 2.16 6.12 0.17
CA ALA A 311 1.86 5.36 -1.03
C ALA A 311 0.72 4.38 -0.76
N ILE A 312 -0.46 4.69 -1.30
CA ILE A 312 -1.66 3.88 -1.14
C ILE A 312 -1.77 2.95 -2.35
N LEU A 313 -1.60 1.64 -2.14
CA LEU A 313 -1.93 0.62 -3.11
C LEU A 313 -3.43 0.31 -3.00
N SER A 314 -4.23 0.94 -3.84
CA SER A 314 -5.66 0.66 -3.94
C SER A 314 -5.86 -0.63 -4.73
N ILE A 315 -6.40 -1.66 -4.06
CA ILE A 315 -6.55 -3.01 -4.61
C ILE A 315 -7.99 -3.53 -4.54
N ALA A 316 -8.94 -2.68 -4.14
CA ALA A 316 -10.36 -3.03 -4.02
C ALA A 316 -10.99 -3.53 -5.33
N HIS A 317 -10.44 -3.15 -6.48
CA HIS A 317 -10.94 -3.55 -7.81
C HIS A 317 -10.34 -4.86 -8.32
N LEU A 318 -9.36 -5.44 -7.62
CA LEU A 318 -8.65 -6.64 -8.05
C LEU A 318 -9.44 -7.92 -7.72
N SER A 319 -9.32 -8.92 -8.59
CA SER A 319 -9.73 -10.29 -8.26
C SER A 319 -8.79 -10.93 -7.23
N ASP A 320 -9.22 -12.03 -6.59
CA ASP A 320 -8.41 -12.73 -5.58
C ASP A 320 -7.02 -13.15 -6.11
N ALA A 321 -6.95 -13.57 -7.38
CA ALA A 321 -5.69 -13.96 -8.01
C ALA A 321 -4.76 -12.76 -8.19
N GLU A 322 -5.29 -11.65 -8.69
CA GLU A 322 -4.53 -10.40 -8.87
C GLU A 322 -4.10 -9.81 -7.52
N LEU A 323 -4.98 -9.86 -6.51
CA LEU A 323 -4.70 -9.43 -5.15
C LEU A 323 -3.51 -10.20 -4.56
N PHE A 324 -3.53 -11.53 -4.67
CA PHE A 324 -2.43 -12.37 -4.20
C PHE A 324 -1.10 -11.95 -4.80
N GLU A 325 -1.08 -11.64 -6.10
CA GLU A 325 0.15 -11.21 -6.79
C GLU A 325 0.67 -9.85 -6.32
N VAL A 326 -0.20 -8.85 -6.18
CA VAL A 326 0.21 -7.54 -5.65
C VAL A 326 0.79 -7.67 -4.25
N LEU A 327 0.14 -8.44 -3.38
CA LEU A 327 0.58 -8.64 -2.01
C LEU A 327 1.87 -9.46 -1.93
N HIS A 328 2.00 -10.51 -2.74
CA HIS A 328 3.20 -11.33 -2.80
C HIS A 328 4.41 -10.49 -3.23
N GLU A 329 4.25 -9.68 -4.28
CA GLU A 329 5.33 -8.81 -4.76
C GLU A 329 5.71 -7.73 -3.76
N ALA A 330 4.73 -7.08 -3.13
CA ALA A 330 4.99 -6.10 -2.08
C ALA A 330 5.79 -6.72 -0.91
N ASP A 331 5.44 -7.93 -0.46
CA ASP A 331 6.18 -8.62 0.62
C ASP A 331 7.61 -9.00 0.19
N GLN A 332 7.78 -9.48 -1.04
CA GLN A 332 9.10 -9.84 -1.58
C GLN A 332 10.04 -8.64 -1.62
N ILE A 333 9.56 -7.47 -2.07
CA ILE A 333 10.40 -6.27 -2.10
C ILE A 333 10.68 -5.77 -0.68
N ARG A 334 9.67 -5.77 0.21
CA ARG A 334 9.86 -5.41 1.62
C ARG A 334 10.98 -6.24 2.28
N ARG A 335 11.02 -7.56 2.05
CA ARG A 335 12.04 -8.45 2.60
C ARG A 335 13.45 -8.15 2.08
N ARG A 336 13.56 -7.77 0.80
CA ARG A 336 14.84 -7.44 0.15
C ARG A 336 15.39 -6.09 0.57
N GLU A 337 14.54 -5.08 0.58
CA GLU A 337 14.97 -3.70 0.78
C GLU A 337 15.09 -3.30 2.25
N ARG A 338 14.43 -4.03 3.17
CA ARG A 338 14.40 -3.73 4.62
C ARG A 338 14.30 -2.22 4.90
N PRO A 339 13.28 -1.52 4.39
CA PRO A 339 13.16 -0.09 4.62
C PRO A 339 13.09 0.15 6.13
N HIS A 340 14.12 0.79 6.69
CA HIS A 340 14.27 0.98 8.14
C HIS A 340 13.20 1.90 8.76
N HIS A 341 12.36 2.54 7.92
CA HIS A 341 11.40 3.58 8.32
C HIS A 341 10.16 3.55 7.41
N CYS A 342 9.39 2.45 7.41
CA CYS A 342 8.15 2.34 6.63
C CYS A 342 7.03 1.77 7.49
N VAL A 343 5.89 2.46 7.54
CA VAL A 343 4.65 1.90 8.08
C VAL A 343 3.99 1.06 6.99
N VAL A 344 3.71 -0.21 7.27
CA VAL A 344 2.86 -1.05 6.42
C VAL A 344 1.50 -1.14 7.09
N ALA A 345 0.49 -0.48 6.50
CA ALA A 345 -0.87 -0.47 7.02
C ALA A 345 -1.81 -1.21 6.07
N SER A 346 -2.77 -1.95 6.62
CA SER A 346 -3.87 -2.59 5.89
C SER A 346 -5.15 -2.36 6.69
N ASP A 347 -6.22 -1.95 6.02
CA ASP A 347 -7.56 -1.82 6.64
C ASP A 347 -8.50 -2.96 6.23
#